data_AF-A0A7S1DNH3-F1
#
_entry.id   AF-A0A7S1DNH3-F1
#
_cell.length_a   1.000
_cell.length_b   1.000
_cell.length_c   1.000
_cell.angle_alpha   90.00
_cell.angle_beta   90.00
_cell.angle_gamma   90.00
#
_symmetry.space_group_name_H-M   'P 1'
#
loop_
_entity.id
_entity.type
_entity.pdbx_description
1 polymer ?
#
loop_
_entity_poly.entity_id
_entity_poly.type
_entity_poly.pdbx_seq_one_letter_code
_entity_poly.pdbx_strand_id
1 'polypeptide(L)'
;GAARAKGGAEGKRKKTKEEEEDEILFARAEREWGQLPSHALVDKSDQANAVMPEQKTKVSYADFFLGYEEALEFFRDTDLSQHAASIVLRTPPKGCFAALRARLLGPLELTSEDMKRDREVALCIAKTALGQGVVKNDTPSHAAGNTDAGFMHLRMLQTVFAQLTGDKNKAAARIGGHWERVGFQGQDPATDLRDLGMFSVLQMVYLVNKHLAQIKTVFKFSAEDPAFPSSQGHGYPFSLLCIAVSKLCLASVRNGTLIPAVNKNGSFFTVANKFTAGVLIEFHKHWVTKGCSVTGGDFQSAIEAVSARATSSPDAMLSASEGRVYQPPRETGVDEGQGFAEF
;
A
#
# COMPACT_ATOMS: atom_id res chain seq x y z
N GLY A 1 60.56 -18.46 23.72
CA GLY A 1 60.88 -17.02 23.72
C GLY A 1 59.94 -16.31 22.78
N ALA A 2 59.42 -15.16 23.23
CA ALA A 2 58.21 -14.49 22.78
C ALA A 2 58.27 -13.76 21.42
N ALA A 3 57.07 -13.30 21.02
CA ALA A 3 56.71 -12.25 20.05
C ALA A 3 56.67 -12.69 18.57
N ARG A 4 55.63 -12.35 17.78
CA ARG A 4 54.89 -11.09 17.76
C ARG A 4 53.51 -11.26 17.09
N ALA A 5 52.45 -11.09 17.87
CA ALA A 5 51.11 -10.84 17.34
C ALA A 5 51.04 -9.39 16.82
N LYS A 6 50.69 -9.18 15.55
CA LYS A 6 50.25 -7.88 15.05
C LYS A 6 48.73 -7.86 15.14
N GLY A 7 48.23 -7.22 16.19
CA GLY A 7 46.83 -6.83 16.29
C GLY A 7 46.50 -5.80 15.20
N GLY A 8 45.56 -6.15 14.32
CA GLY A 8 44.89 -5.19 13.47
C GLY A 8 43.96 -4.35 14.33
N ALA A 9 44.33 -3.10 14.58
CA ALA A 9 43.42 -2.12 15.14
C ALA A 9 42.35 -1.81 14.08
N GLU A 10 41.17 -2.40 14.24
CA GLU A 10 40.00 -2.08 13.46
C GLU A 10 39.50 -0.69 13.91
N GLY A 11 40.07 0.34 13.29
CA GLY A 11 39.67 1.72 13.53
C GLY A 11 38.23 1.94 13.08
N LYS A 12 37.28 1.95 14.02
CA LYS A 12 35.93 2.47 13.79
C LYS A 12 36.04 3.94 13.42
N ARG A 13 35.97 4.24 12.12
CA ARG A 13 35.86 5.61 11.61
C ARG A 13 34.52 6.20 12.05
N LYS A 14 34.55 7.45 12.51
CA LYS A 14 33.39 8.25 12.92
C LYS A 14 32.45 8.44 11.73
N LYS A 15 31.14 8.25 11.93
CA LYS A 15 30.10 8.48 10.91
C LYS A 15 30.10 9.96 10.51
N THR A 16 29.63 10.26 9.28
CA THR A 16 29.44 11.65 8.88
C THR A 16 28.24 12.24 9.61
N LYS A 17 28.20 13.57 9.72
CA LYS A 17 27.08 14.28 10.36
C LYS A 17 25.74 14.00 9.64
N GLU A 18 25.78 13.93 8.32
CA GLU A 18 24.62 13.61 7.47
C GLU A 18 24.12 12.17 7.69
N GLU A 19 25.03 11.19 7.83
CA GLU A 19 24.67 9.81 8.15
C GLU A 19 23.99 9.69 9.53
N GLU A 20 24.45 10.44 10.53
CA GLU A 20 23.86 10.46 11.87
C GLU A 20 22.46 11.11 11.87
N GLU A 21 22.27 12.21 11.13
CA GLU A 21 20.98 12.89 10.99
C GLU A 21 19.95 11.99 10.27
N ASP A 22 20.35 11.33 9.18
CA ASP A 22 19.51 10.38 8.44
C ASP A 22 19.10 9.17 9.30
N GLU A 23 20.02 8.65 10.13
CA GLU A 23 19.71 7.55 11.06
C GLU A 23 18.69 7.94 12.12
N ILE A 24 18.83 9.14 12.70
CA ILE A 24 17.89 9.66 13.70
C ILE A 24 16.51 9.87 13.06
N LEU A 25 16.49 10.46 11.88
CA LEU A 25 15.26 10.72 11.14
C LEU A 25 14.59 9.41 10.72
N PHE A 26 15.36 8.43 10.27
CA PHE A 26 14.89 7.08 9.96
C PHE A 26 14.29 6.41 11.20
N ALA A 27 14.99 6.41 12.34
CA ALA A 27 14.52 5.79 13.58
C ALA A 27 13.25 6.47 14.13
N ARG A 28 13.09 7.78 13.91
CA ARG A 28 11.84 8.49 14.20
C ARG A 28 10.72 8.02 13.26
N ALA A 29 10.98 7.95 11.96
CA ALA A 29 9.98 7.48 10.99
C ALA A 29 9.60 6.02 11.19
N GLU A 30 10.54 5.15 11.59
CA GLU A 30 10.26 3.75 11.93
C GLU A 30 9.39 3.66 13.19
N ARG A 31 9.50 4.59 14.15
CA ARG A 31 8.58 4.68 15.30
C ARG A 31 7.21 5.25 14.93
N GLU A 32 7.18 6.30 14.11
CA GLU A 32 5.93 6.89 13.59
C GLU A 32 5.14 5.86 12.78
N TRP A 33 5.82 5.04 11.97
CA TRP A 33 5.20 4.01 11.14
C TRP A 33 5.13 2.64 11.81
N GLY A 34 5.84 2.41 12.92
CA GLY A 34 5.93 1.12 13.60
C GLY A 34 4.80 0.86 14.60
N GLN A 35 3.96 1.85 14.88
CA GLN A 35 2.80 1.71 15.74
C GLN A 35 1.61 1.18 14.94
N LEU A 36 1.66 -0.11 14.63
CA LEU A 36 0.58 -1.08 14.77
C LEU A 36 1.19 -2.41 14.29
N PRO A 37 1.56 -3.31 15.20
CA PRO A 37 1.88 -4.65 14.79
C PRO A 37 0.61 -5.20 14.12
N SER A 38 0.75 -5.65 12.89
CA SER A 38 -0.32 -6.12 12.00
C SER A 38 -1.31 -7.16 12.57
N HIS A 39 -1.04 -7.76 13.72
CA HIS A 39 -2.05 -8.51 14.47
C HIS A 39 -3.18 -7.61 15.00
N ALA A 40 -2.87 -6.35 15.33
CA ALA A 40 -3.85 -5.33 15.72
C ALA A 40 -4.66 -4.79 14.51
N LEU A 41 -4.27 -5.11 13.27
CA LEU A 41 -5.06 -4.78 12.08
C LEU A 41 -6.34 -5.63 11.99
N VAL A 42 -6.40 -6.74 12.70
CA VAL A 42 -7.53 -7.68 12.61
C VAL A 42 -8.25 -7.93 13.92
N ASP A 43 -7.78 -7.30 14.99
CA ASP A 43 -8.49 -7.28 16.26
C ASP A 43 -9.66 -6.29 16.20
N LYS A 44 -10.87 -6.83 16.04
CA LYS A 44 -12.13 -6.06 16.03
C LYS A 44 -12.65 -5.77 17.44
N SER A 45 -11.95 -6.18 18.50
CA SER A 45 -12.58 -6.34 19.82
C SER A 45 -12.70 -5.08 20.68
N ASP A 46 -12.00 -3.98 20.37
CA ASP A 46 -11.93 -2.81 21.27
C ASP A 46 -12.64 -1.52 20.80
N GLN A 47 -13.32 -1.50 19.65
CA GLN A 47 -14.15 -0.35 19.28
C GLN A 47 -15.61 -0.57 19.65
N ALA A 48 -15.95 -0.25 20.90
CA ALA A 48 -17.33 -0.06 21.32
C ALA A 48 -18.01 0.98 20.40
N ASN A 49 -18.96 0.51 19.60
CA ASN A 49 -19.71 1.28 18.60
C ASN A 49 -20.48 2.45 19.24
N ALA A 50 -19.87 3.64 19.26
CA ALA A 50 -20.65 4.85 19.09
C ALA A 50 -21.05 4.90 17.61
N VAL A 51 -22.31 4.55 17.30
CA VAL A 51 -22.85 4.71 15.95
C VAL A 51 -22.79 6.20 15.61
N MET A 52 -21.86 6.60 14.74
CA MET A 52 -21.81 7.96 14.25
C MET A 52 -22.92 8.14 13.20
N PRO A 53 -23.66 9.26 13.21
CA PRO A 53 -24.67 9.50 12.20
C PRO A 53 -24.02 9.57 10.80
N GLU A 54 -24.62 8.91 9.81
CA GLU A 54 -24.14 8.94 8.42
C GLU A 54 -24.06 10.40 7.94
N GLN A 55 -22.85 10.87 7.64
CA GLN A 55 -22.65 12.22 7.12
C GLN A 55 -22.66 12.20 5.59
N LYS A 56 -23.78 12.60 4.99
CA LYS A 56 -23.92 12.72 3.53
C LYS A 56 -23.07 13.88 3.00
N THR A 57 -22.51 13.68 1.81
CA THR A 57 -21.64 14.67 1.17
C THR A 57 -22.32 15.35 -0.01
N LYS A 58 -21.75 16.47 -0.47
CA LYS A 58 -22.25 17.26 -1.61
C LYS A 58 -21.90 16.66 -2.99
N VAL A 59 -21.21 15.51 -3.03
CA VAL A 59 -20.71 14.89 -4.27
C VAL A 59 -21.89 14.43 -5.13
N SER A 60 -21.96 14.92 -6.36
CA SER A 60 -23.00 14.51 -7.32
C SER A 60 -22.69 13.14 -7.91
N TYR A 61 -23.72 12.37 -8.27
CA TYR A 61 -23.55 11.04 -8.88
C TYR A 61 -22.76 11.03 -10.19
N ALA A 62 -22.69 12.17 -10.87
CA ALA A 62 -21.91 12.34 -12.09
C ALA A 62 -20.39 12.34 -11.84
N ASP A 63 -19.94 12.58 -10.60
CA ASP A 63 -18.53 12.79 -10.25
C ASP A 63 -17.85 11.56 -9.62
N PHE A 64 -18.55 10.41 -9.51
CA PHE A 64 -18.08 9.26 -8.73
C PHE A 64 -16.80 8.58 -9.23
N PHE A 65 -16.34 8.92 -10.43
CA PHE A 65 -15.16 8.31 -11.03
C PHE A 65 -14.06 9.34 -11.19
N LEU A 66 -13.08 9.23 -10.30
CA LEU A 66 -11.81 9.94 -10.36
C LEU A 66 -10.79 9.08 -11.09
N GLY A 67 -10.16 9.65 -12.11
CA GLY A 67 -9.05 9.02 -12.81
C GLY A 67 -7.79 8.95 -11.93
N TYR A 68 -6.98 7.90 -12.08
CA TYR A 68 -5.69 7.83 -11.39
C TYR A 68 -4.79 9.03 -11.73
N GLU A 69 -4.72 9.40 -13.00
CA GLU A 69 -3.91 10.52 -13.48
C GLU A 69 -4.38 11.85 -12.88
N GLU A 70 -5.70 12.07 -12.81
CA GLU A 70 -6.32 13.24 -12.17
C GLU A 70 -5.97 13.30 -10.67
N ALA A 71 -6.04 12.17 -9.97
CA ALA A 71 -5.66 12.09 -8.56
C ALA A 71 -4.16 12.38 -8.34
N LEU A 72 -3.29 11.89 -9.23
CA LEU A 72 -1.86 12.12 -9.14
C LEU A 72 -1.50 13.58 -9.44
N GLU A 73 -2.10 14.20 -10.45
CA GLU A 73 -1.93 15.62 -10.76
C GLU A 73 -2.36 16.50 -9.59
N PHE A 74 -3.49 16.20 -8.96
CA PHE A 74 -3.92 16.90 -7.76
C PHE A 74 -2.82 16.95 -6.69
N PHE A 75 -2.14 15.82 -6.41
CA PHE A 75 -1.05 15.82 -5.43
C PHE A 75 0.23 16.51 -5.89
N ARG A 76 0.49 16.54 -7.20
CA ARG A 76 1.62 17.30 -7.77
C ARG A 76 1.40 18.81 -7.64
N ASP A 77 0.15 19.25 -7.72
CA ASP A 77 -0.22 20.67 -7.62
C ASP A 77 -0.50 21.14 -6.18
N THR A 78 -0.75 20.20 -5.26
CA THR A 78 -0.99 20.48 -3.84
C THR A 78 0.30 20.91 -3.14
N ASP A 79 0.23 21.95 -2.30
CA ASP A 79 1.35 22.28 -1.43
C ASP A 79 1.48 21.28 -0.28
N LEU A 80 2.49 20.41 -0.38
CA LEU A 80 2.84 19.42 0.65
C LEU A 80 4.13 19.77 1.39
N SER A 81 4.62 21.02 1.27
CA SER A 81 5.88 21.47 1.87
C SER A 81 5.93 21.31 3.39
N GLN A 82 4.76 21.34 4.06
CA GLN A 82 4.62 21.05 5.49
C GLN A 82 5.22 19.69 5.91
N HIS A 83 5.29 18.72 4.98
CA HIS A 83 5.83 17.39 5.24
C HIS A 83 7.31 17.26 4.85
N ALA A 84 7.87 18.19 4.06
CA ALA A 84 9.20 18.05 3.44
C ALA A 84 10.34 17.87 4.45
N ALA A 85 10.28 18.50 5.62
CA ALA A 85 11.29 18.34 6.67
C ALA A 85 11.19 17.00 7.43
N SER A 86 10.11 16.24 7.22
CA SER A 86 9.78 15.03 8.00
C SER A 86 9.70 13.75 7.16
N ILE A 87 9.87 13.86 5.84
CA ILE A 87 9.99 12.71 4.96
C ILE A 87 11.37 12.10 5.12
N VAL A 88 11.46 10.79 4.89
CA VAL A 88 12.72 10.05 4.98
C VAL A 88 12.99 9.42 3.64
N LEU A 89 14.04 9.90 2.98
CA LEU A 89 14.37 9.51 1.61
C LEU A 89 15.01 8.12 1.53
N ARG A 90 15.77 7.74 2.56
CA ARG A 90 16.57 6.51 2.58
C ARG A 90 16.45 5.76 3.88
N THR A 91 16.68 4.45 3.80
CA THR A 91 16.86 3.59 4.96
C THR A 91 18.35 3.28 5.10
N PRO A 92 18.95 3.43 6.29
CA PRO A 92 20.32 2.99 6.54
C PRO A 92 20.50 1.51 6.16
N PRO A 93 21.61 1.14 5.49
CA PRO A 93 21.83 -0.23 5.03
C PRO A 93 21.88 -1.21 6.21
N LYS A 94 21.13 -2.31 6.11
CA LYS A 94 21.13 -3.39 7.11
C LYS A 94 22.12 -4.49 6.69
N GLY A 95 23.09 -4.80 7.56
CA GLY A 95 24.08 -5.88 7.36
C GLY A 95 25.43 -5.43 6.78
N CYS A 96 26.47 -6.24 7.02
CA CYS A 96 27.86 -5.90 6.70
C CYS A 96 28.12 -5.65 5.21
N PHE A 97 27.54 -6.47 4.33
CA PHE A 97 27.71 -6.32 2.88
C PHE A 97 27.01 -5.08 2.33
N ALA A 98 25.79 -4.78 2.79
CA ALA A 98 25.06 -3.59 2.38
C ALA A 98 25.77 -2.32 2.86
N ALA A 99 26.27 -2.32 4.09
CA ALA A 99 27.06 -1.21 4.64
C ALA A 99 28.39 -1.02 3.88
N LEU A 100 29.09 -2.10 3.56
CA LEU A 100 30.33 -2.03 2.78
C LEU A 100 30.07 -1.50 1.36
N ARG A 101 29.01 -1.97 0.70
CA ARG A 101 28.59 -1.46 -0.62
C ARG A 101 28.31 0.04 -0.55
N ALA A 102 27.46 0.47 0.39
CA ALA A 102 27.09 1.87 0.55
C ALA A 102 28.33 2.75 0.80
N ARG A 103 29.29 2.23 1.58
CA ARG A 103 30.56 2.91 1.85
C ARG A 103 31.47 3.03 0.62
N LEU A 104 31.52 2.01 -0.23
CA LEU A 104 32.44 1.98 -1.39
C LEU A 104 31.85 2.66 -2.63
N LEU A 105 30.54 2.49 -2.87
CA LEU A 105 29.88 2.90 -4.11
C LEU A 105 28.84 4.00 -3.90
N GLY A 106 28.66 4.46 -2.66
CA GLY A 106 27.54 5.31 -2.28
C GLY A 106 26.22 4.53 -2.22
N PRO A 107 25.17 5.17 -1.69
CA PRO A 107 23.84 4.60 -1.70
C PRO A 107 23.27 4.55 -3.13
N LEU A 108 22.39 3.59 -3.39
CA LEU A 108 21.63 3.57 -4.65
C LEU A 108 20.75 4.81 -4.74
N GLU A 109 20.76 5.50 -5.89
CA GLU A 109 19.99 6.73 -6.08
C GLU A 109 19.27 6.78 -7.44
N LEU A 110 18.18 7.55 -7.46
CA LEU A 110 17.46 7.87 -8.69
C LEU A 110 18.30 8.79 -9.58
N THR A 111 18.37 8.48 -10.87
CA THR A 111 19.26 9.17 -11.82
C THR A 111 18.71 10.51 -12.31
N SER A 112 17.39 10.67 -12.39
CA SER A 112 16.72 11.89 -12.83
C SER A 112 16.17 12.69 -11.66
N GLU A 113 16.28 14.02 -11.72
CA GLU A 113 15.68 14.95 -10.77
C GLU A 113 14.14 14.83 -10.74
N ASP A 114 13.50 14.52 -11.86
CA ASP A 114 12.04 14.35 -11.89
C ASP A 114 11.61 13.12 -11.10
N MET A 115 12.36 12.02 -11.18
CA MET A 115 12.10 10.83 -10.38
C MET A 115 12.35 11.07 -8.89
N LYS A 116 13.33 11.90 -8.54
CA LYS A 116 13.57 12.31 -7.14
C LYS A 116 12.41 13.16 -6.60
N ARG A 117 11.92 14.11 -7.39
CA ARG A 117 10.72 14.90 -7.06
C ARG A 117 9.49 14.02 -6.89
N ASP A 118 9.25 13.08 -7.81
CA ASP A 118 8.13 12.15 -7.71
C ASP A 118 8.22 11.27 -6.44
N ARG A 119 9.43 10.81 -6.06
CA ARG A 119 9.65 10.10 -4.78
C ARG A 119 9.28 10.99 -3.59
N GLU A 120 9.73 12.24 -3.58
CA GLU A 120 9.43 13.19 -2.50
C GLU A 120 7.93 13.46 -2.41
N VAL A 121 7.26 13.69 -3.54
CA VAL A 121 5.80 13.80 -3.63
C VAL A 121 5.16 12.57 -3.01
N ALA A 122 5.52 11.36 -3.42
CA ALA A 122 4.94 10.12 -2.87
C ALA A 122 5.13 9.98 -1.35
N LEU A 123 6.31 10.33 -0.83
CA LEU A 123 6.58 10.32 0.61
C LEU A 123 5.77 11.38 1.36
N CYS A 124 5.57 12.56 0.76
CA CYS A 124 4.72 13.61 1.31
C CYS A 124 3.23 13.21 1.32
N ILE A 125 2.72 12.63 0.22
CA ILE A 125 1.36 12.07 0.15
C ILE A 125 1.17 11.02 1.26
N ALA A 126 2.19 10.20 1.52
CA ALA A 126 2.13 9.18 2.58
C ALA A 126 2.07 9.76 4.00
N LYS A 127 2.46 11.02 4.21
CA LYS A 127 2.29 11.74 5.47
C LYS A 127 1.04 12.62 5.51
N THR A 128 0.31 12.72 4.39
CA THR A 128 -0.88 13.57 4.27
C THR A 128 -2.09 12.81 4.80
N ALA A 129 -2.72 13.34 5.85
CA ALA A 129 -3.95 12.77 6.40
C ALA A 129 -5.18 13.04 5.50
N LEU A 130 -6.24 12.26 5.69
CA LEU A 130 -7.52 12.48 5.00
C LEU A 130 -8.05 13.88 5.34
N GLY A 131 -8.32 14.70 4.33
CA GLY A 131 -8.72 16.10 4.49
C GLY A 131 -7.59 17.13 4.66
N GLN A 132 -6.32 16.72 4.79
CA GLN A 132 -5.21 17.67 4.83
C GLN A 132 -4.68 18.01 3.43
N GLY A 133 -4.22 19.25 3.28
CA GLY A 133 -3.60 19.75 2.05
C GLY A 133 -4.10 21.15 1.74
N VAL A 134 -3.20 22.04 1.31
CA VAL A 134 -3.57 23.37 0.85
C VAL A 134 -3.38 23.39 -0.66
N VAL A 135 -4.49 23.49 -1.39
CA VAL A 135 -4.43 23.73 -2.84
C VAL A 135 -3.93 25.16 -3.04
N LYS A 136 -2.87 25.32 -3.82
CA LYS A 136 -2.30 26.64 -4.10
C LYS A 136 -3.37 27.47 -4.82
N ASN A 137 -3.93 28.46 -4.13
CA ASN A 137 -4.80 29.45 -4.76
C ASN A 137 -3.97 30.15 -5.83
N ASP A 138 -4.24 29.88 -7.12
CA ASP A 138 -3.96 30.76 -8.28
C ASP A 138 -4.17 30.09 -9.66
N THR A 139 -4.62 28.83 -9.76
CA THR A 139 -4.98 28.23 -11.06
C THR A 139 -6.47 28.40 -11.40
N PRO A 140 -6.85 29.24 -12.39
CA PRO A 140 -8.22 29.34 -12.88
C PRO A 140 -8.50 28.23 -13.91
N SER A 141 -8.39 26.96 -13.52
CA SER A 141 -8.85 25.86 -14.38
C SER A 141 -8.97 24.57 -13.58
N HIS A 142 -10.12 24.38 -12.92
CA HIS A 142 -10.99 23.21 -13.01
C HIS A 142 -12.30 23.64 -12.34
N ALA A 143 -13.43 23.38 -13.01
CA ALA A 143 -14.78 23.85 -12.70
C ALA A 143 -15.02 24.33 -11.25
N ALA A 144 -15.42 25.59 -11.12
CA ALA A 144 -15.77 26.26 -9.88
C ALA A 144 -16.57 25.36 -8.92
N GLY A 145 -15.91 24.84 -7.87
CA GLY A 145 -16.56 24.06 -6.82
C GLY A 145 -15.72 22.98 -6.11
N ASN A 146 -14.59 22.53 -6.69
CA ASN A 146 -13.93 21.26 -6.31
C ASN A 146 -12.49 21.33 -5.78
N THR A 147 -12.02 22.49 -5.30
CA THR A 147 -10.62 22.73 -4.91
C THR A 147 -10.28 22.42 -3.45
N ASP A 148 -11.16 21.75 -2.71
CA ASP A 148 -10.89 21.34 -1.33
C ASP A 148 -10.17 19.99 -1.31
N ALA A 149 -9.02 19.90 -0.63
CA ALA A 149 -8.30 18.64 -0.44
C ALA A 149 -9.18 17.56 0.21
N GLY A 150 -10.06 17.95 1.14
CA GLY A 150 -11.05 17.05 1.73
C GLY A 150 -12.03 16.48 0.72
N PHE A 151 -12.49 17.30 -0.22
CA PHE A 151 -13.34 16.84 -1.31
C PHE A 151 -12.62 15.83 -2.21
N MET A 152 -11.41 16.15 -2.67
CA MET A 152 -10.68 15.27 -3.58
C MET A 152 -10.35 13.92 -2.92
N HIS A 153 -9.87 13.95 -1.68
CA HIS A 153 -9.53 12.74 -0.95
C HIS A 153 -10.75 11.85 -0.70
N LEU A 154 -11.90 12.46 -0.39
CA LEU A 154 -13.14 11.71 -0.28
C LEU A 154 -13.55 11.12 -1.62
N ARG A 155 -13.49 11.89 -2.71
CA ARG A 155 -13.82 11.39 -4.06
C ARG A 155 -12.97 10.18 -4.43
N MET A 156 -11.68 10.16 -4.07
CA MET A 156 -10.82 8.98 -4.23
C MET A 156 -11.38 7.74 -3.51
N LEU A 157 -11.73 7.87 -2.22
CA LEU A 157 -12.31 6.77 -1.44
C LEU A 157 -13.65 6.30 -2.02
N GLN A 158 -14.48 7.23 -2.47
CA GLN A 158 -15.76 6.94 -3.10
C GLN A 158 -15.59 6.20 -4.43
N THR A 159 -14.61 6.59 -5.25
CA THR A 159 -14.25 5.88 -6.47
C THR A 159 -13.85 4.44 -6.16
N VAL A 160 -12.99 4.22 -5.16
CA VAL A 160 -12.58 2.87 -4.74
C VAL A 160 -13.79 2.03 -4.32
N PHE A 161 -14.62 2.56 -3.40
CA PHE A 161 -15.78 1.85 -2.90
C PHE A 161 -16.78 1.50 -4.02
N ALA A 162 -17.15 2.48 -4.84
CA ALA A 162 -18.12 2.31 -5.91
C ALA A 162 -17.61 1.33 -6.97
N GLN A 163 -16.31 1.38 -7.31
CA GLN A 163 -15.71 0.44 -8.26
C GLN A 163 -15.72 -0.99 -7.73
N LEU A 164 -15.35 -1.21 -6.47
CA LEU A 164 -15.29 -2.55 -5.86
C LEU A 164 -16.68 -3.17 -5.67
N THR A 165 -17.61 -2.40 -5.10
CA THR A 165 -18.90 -2.92 -4.63
C THR A 165 -20.05 -2.74 -5.64
N GLY A 166 -19.93 -1.78 -6.56
CA GLY A 166 -21.03 -1.34 -7.41
C GLY A 166 -22.06 -0.44 -6.71
N ASP A 167 -21.92 -0.19 -5.40
CA ASP A 167 -22.87 0.56 -4.59
C ASP A 167 -22.49 2.05 -4.50
N LYS A 168 -22.99 2.83 -5.44
CA LYS A 168 -22.75 4.29 -5.49
C LYS A 168 -23.50 5.06 -4.40
N ASN A 169 -24.63 4.53 -3.94
CA ASN A 169 -25.48 5.23 -2.98
C ASN A 169 -24.82 5.28 -1.61
N LYS A 170 -24.24 4.16 -1.17
CA LYS A 170 -23.50 4.10 0.09
C LYS A 170 -22.16 4.84 0.03
N ALA A 171 -21.51 4.89 -1.13
CA ALA A 171 -20.29 5.67 -1.32
C ALA A 171 -20.47 7.16 -0.96
N ALA A 172 -21.66 7.74 -1.11
CA ALA A 172 -21.89 9.17 -0.89
C ALA A 172 -21.64 9.65 0.56
N ALA A 173 -21.56 8.75 1.55
CA ALA A 173 -21.35 9.11 2.95
C ALA A 173 -19.86 9.19 3.30
N ARG A 174 -19.44 10.23 4.04
CA ARG A 174 -18.04 10.37 4.54
C ARG A 174 -17.74 9.43 5.70
N ILE A 175 -18.74 9.20 6.57
CA ILE A 175 -18.67 8.33 7.75
C ILE A 175 -19.83 7.33 7.68
N GLY A 176 -19.57 6.07 7.97
CA GLY A 176 -20.58 5.03 8.14
C GLY A 176 -20.01 3.62 7.98
N GLY A 177 -20.74 2.61 8.49
CA GLY A 177 -20.30 1.20 8.49
C GLY A 177 -20.11 0.56 7.10
N HIS A 178 -20.41 1.27 6.02
CA HIS A 178 -20.11 0.77 4.68
C HIS A 178 -18.61 0.64 4.43
N TRP A 179 -17.76 1.45 5.08
CA TRP A 179 -16.30 1.36 4.92
C TRP A 179 -15.72 0.01 5.40
N GLU A 180 -16.34 -0.63 6.39
CA GLU A 180 -15.96 -1.96 6.85
C GLU A 180 -16.18 -3.03 5.75
N ARG A 181 -17.14 -2.81 4.83
CA ARG A 181 -17.39 -3.73 3.69
C ARG A 181 -16.22 -3.80 2.72
N VAL A 182 -15.38 -2.76 2.66
CA VAL A 182 -14.15 -2.77 1.86
C VAL A 182 -12.91 -3.06 2.71
N GLY A 183 -13.10 -3.38 3.99
CA GLY A 183 -12.05 -3.85 4.89
C GLY A 183 -11.31 -2.74 5.62
N PHE A 184 -11.92 -1.57 5.86
CA PHE A 184 -11.47 -0.64 6.92
C PHE A 184 -11.87 -1.18 8.31
N GLN A 185 -11.20 -0.76 9.38
CA GLN A 185 -11.49 -1.27 10.74
C GLN A 185 -12.77 -0.69 11.35
N GLY A 186 -13.21 0.47 10.89
CA GLY A 186 -14.39 1.13 11.43
C GLY A 186 -15.10 2.05 10.43
N GLN A 187 -15.97 2.90 10.98
CA GLN A 187 -16.86 3.77 10.19
C GLN A 187 -16.17 5.00 9.59
N ASP A 188 -14.92 5.29 9.96
CA ASP A 188 -14.14 6.40 9.42
C ASP A 188 -12.78 5.90 8.91
N PRO A 189 -12.54 5.87 7.58
CA PRO A 189 -11.26 5.47 7.00
C PRO A 189 -10.06 6.26 7.53
N ALA A 190 -10.27 7.49 8.05
CA ALA A 190 -9.20 8.29 8.61
C ALA A 190 -8.42 7.56 9.72
N THR A 191 -9.06 6.66 10.49
CA THR A 191 -8.39 5.95 11.58
C THR A 191 -7.29 5.01 11.09
N ASP A 192 -7.54 4.34 9.96
CA ASP A 192 -6.62 3.39 9.32
C ASP A 192 -5.60 4.11 8.43
N LEU A 193 -6.02 5.21 7.80
CA LEU A 193 -5.16 6.01 6.93
C LEU A 193 -4.10 6.81 7.69
N ARG A 194 -4.10 6.84 9.02
CA ARG A 194 -3.01 7.45 9.81
C ARG A 194 -1.64 6.81 9.52
N ASP A 195 -1.62 5.55 9.12
CA ASP A 195 -0.38 4.77 8.98
C ASP A 195 0.42 5.07 7.70
N LEU A 196 -0.27 5.40 6.61
CA LEU A 196 0.36 5.66 5.30
C LEU A 196 -0.33 6.78 4.50
N GLY A 197 -1.20 7.55 5.15
CA GLY A 197 -1.87 8.70 4.57
C GLY A 197 -2.59 8.39 3.25
N MET A 198 -2.66 9.43 2.43
CA MET A 198 -3.32 9.37 1.13
C MET A 198 -2.57 8.57 0.06
N PHE A 199 -1.32 8.15 0.31
CA PHE A 199 -0.57 7.37 -0.67
C PHE A 199 -1.22 5.99 -0.85
N SER A 200 -1.69 5.39 0.24
CA SER A 200 -2.45 4.14 0.19
C SER A 200 -3.73 4.26 -0.64
N VAL A 201 -4.47 5.36 -0.50
CA VAL A 201 -5.69 5.62 -1.28
C VAL A 201 -5.35 5.86 -2.75
N LEU A 202 -4.27 6.60 -3.05
CA LEU A 202 -3.80 6.80 -4.42
C LEU A 202 -3.46 5.47 -5.11
N GLN A 203 -2.81 4.55 -4.39
CA GLN A 203 -2.58 3.19 -4.88
C GLN A 203 -3.89 2.43 -5.08
N MET A 204 -4.86 2.51 -4.17
CA MET A 204 -6.18 1.89 -4.36
C MET A 204 -6.90 2.43 -5.60
N VAL A 205 -6.84 3.74 -5.86
CA VAL A 205 -7.40 4.36 -7.08
C VAL A 205 -6.74 3.77 -8.32
N TYR A 206 -5.41 3.65 -8.34
CA TYR A 206 -4.68 2.98 -9.43
C TYR A 206 -5.20 1.56 -9.67
N LEU A 207 -5.33 0.76 -8.60
CA LEU A 207 -5.77 -0.63 -8.66
C LEU A 207 -7.16 -0.75 -9.29
N VAL A 208 -8.13 0.06 -8.84
CA VAL A 208 -9.50 0.00 -9.40
C VAL A 208 -9.63 0.64 -10.78
N ASN A 209 -8.72 1.54 -11.16
CA ASN A 209 -8.72 2.16 -12.49
C ASN A 209 -8.07 1.26 -13.56
N LYS A 210 -6.93 0.65 -13.24
CA LYS A 210 -6.09 -0.08 -14.21
C LYS A 210 -6.23 -1.60 -14.12
N HIS A 211 -6.60 -2.13 -12.96
CA HIS A 211 -6.64 -3.57 -12.67
C HIS A 211 -8.01 -4.05 -12.17
N LEU A 212 -9.09 -3.34 -12.51
CA LEU A 212 -10.43 -3.55 -11.92
C LEU A 212 -10.88 -5.01 -11.89
N ALA A 213 -10.73 -5.74 -12.99
CA ALA A 213 -11.17 -7.14 -13.07
C ALA A 213 -10.41 -8.04 -12.09
N GLN A 214 -9.07 -7.94 -12.06
CA GLN A 214 -8.21 -8.68 -11.14
C GLN A 214 -8.55 -8.31 -9.69
N ILE A 215 -8.67 -7.01 -9.42
CA ILE A 215 -8.89 -6.49 -8.08
C ILE A 215 -10.29 -6.83 -7.56
N LYS A 216 -11.30 -6.88 -8.43
CA LYS A 216 -12.62 -7.42 -8.07
C LYS A 216 -12.57 -8.89 -7.69
N THR A 217 -11.77 -9.71 -8.37
CA THR A 217 -11.58 -11.11 -7.96
C THR A 217 -10.95 -11.21 -6.57
N VAL A 218 -9.87 -10.48 -6.32
CA VAL A 218 -9.21 -10.44 -5.01
C VAL A 218 -10.17 -9.92 -3.93
N PHE A 219 -10.89 -8.83 -4.22
CA PHE A 219 -11.84 -8.21 -3.31
C PHE A 219 -12.97 -9.17 -2.94
N LYS A 220 -13.59 -9.84 -3.92
CA LYS A 220 -14.67 -10.78 -3.66
C LYS A 220 -14.22 -11.95 -2.79
N PHE A 221 -13.02 -12.49 -3.01
CA PHE A 221 -12.47 -13.48 -2.10
C PHE A 221 -12.25 -12.89 -0.70
N SER A 222 -11.62 -11.72 -0.60
CA SER A 222 -11.32 -11.10 0.69
C SER A 222 -12.57 -10.74 1.51
N ALA A 223 -13.68 -10.44 0.82
CA ALA A 223 -14.97 -10.08 1.40
C ALA A 223 -15.89 -11.29 1.63
N GLU A 224 -15.39 -12.51 1.41
CA GLU A 224 -16.14 -13.76 1.53
C GLU A 224 -17.43 -13.77 0.70
N ASP A 225 -17.37 -13.21 -0.52
CA ASP A 225 -18.50 -13.13 -1.44
C ASP A 225 -19.06 -14.54 -1.72
N PRO A 226 -20.38 -14.76 -1.63
CA PRO A 226 -21.00 -16.06 -1.88
C PRO A 226 -20.67 -16.68 -3.24
N ALA A 227 -20.31 -15.86 -4.24
CA ALA A 227 -19.84 -16.35 -5.55
C ALA A 227 -18.44 -16.99 -5.51
N PHE A 228 -17.74 -16.91 -4.37
CA PHE A 228 -16.43 -17.51 -4.11
C PHE A 228 -16.50 -18.44 -2.88
N PRO A 229 -17.11 -19.63 -2.96
CA PRO A 229 -17.26 -20.52 -1.81
C PRO A 229 -15.94 -20.89 -1.11
N SER A 230 -14.84 -20.97 -1.87
CA SER A 230 -13.49 -21.23 -1.34
C SER A 230 -12.93 -20.12 -0.44
N SER A 231 -13.63 -18.99 -0.31
CA SER A 231 -13.23 -17.87 0.53
C SER A 231 -13.83 -17.89 1.94
N GLN A 232 -14.84 -18.73 2.19
CA GLN A 232 -15.56 -18.76 3.48
C GLN A 232 -14.59 -19.09 4.62
N GLY A 233 -14.51 -18.20 5.62
CA GLY A 233 -13.55 -18.32 6.74
C GLY A 233 -12.09 -17.99 6.39
N HIS A 234 -11.83 -17.64 5.14
CA HIS A 234 -10.51 -17.28 4.61
C HIS A 234 -10.46 -15.82 4.13
N GLY A 235 -11.45 -15.00 4.45
CA GLY A 235 -11.45 -13.58 4.13
C GLY A 235 -10.36 -12.81 4.87
N TYR A 236 -10.12 -11.57 4.43
CA TYR A 236 -9.16 -10.65 5.03
C TYR A 236 -9.53 -9.19 4.71
N PRO A 237 -9.13 -8.22 5.55
CA PRO A 237 -9.47 -6.82 5.33
C PRO A 237 -8.73 -6.23 4.11
N PHE A 238 -9.45 -6.10 2.98
CA PHE A 238 -8.88 -5.65 1.70
C PHE A 238 -8.19 -4.28 1.77
N SER A 239 -8.83 -3.27 2.35
CA SER A 239 -8.23 -1.94 2.49
C SER A 239 -6.95 -1.96 3.34
N LEU A 240 -6.93 -2.71 4.46
CA LEU A 240 -5.73 -2.83 5.28
C LEU A 240 -4.60 -3.55 4.55
N LEU A 241 -4.91 -4.57 3.74
CA LEU A 241 -3.92 -5.17 2.86
C LEU A 241 -3.34 -4.13 1.88
N CYS A 242 -4.18 -3.33 1.24
CA CYS A 242 -3.75 -2.27 0.32
C CYS A 242 -2.82 -1.26 1.01
N ILE A 243 -3.13 -0.86 2.25
CA ILE A 243 -2.27 0.00 3.07
C ILE A 243 -0.92 -0.70 3.33
N ALA A 244 -0.94 -1.95 3.77
CA ALA A 244 0.27 -2.72 4.08
C ALA A 244 1.19 -2.89 2.85
N VAL A 245 0.65 -3.24 1.69
CA VAL A 245 1.47 -3.42 0.47
C VAL A 245 1.98 -2.08 -0.09
N SER A 246 1.23 -0.99 0.08
CA SER A 246 1.68 0.35 -0.29
C SER A 246 2.83 0.81 0.61
N LYS A 247 2.79 0.44 1.90
CA LYS A 247 3.86 0.72 2.86
C LYS A 247 5.12 -0.05 2.51
N LEU A 248 4.96 -1.33 2.12
CA LEU A 248 6.06 -2.13 1.61
C LEU A 248 6.69 -1.49 0.37
N CYS A 249 5.89 -0.96 -0.56
CA CYS A 249 6.40 -0.23 -1.73
C CYS A 249 7.34 0.93 -1.34
N LEU A 250 6.89 1.82 -0.44
CA LEU A 250 7.73 2.95 0.00
C LEU A 250 8.96 2.48 0.78
N ALA A 251 8.85 1.41 1.57
CA ALA A 251 10.00 0.79 2.23
C ALA A 251 11.03 0.24 1.21
N SER A 252 10.56 -0.42 0.15
CA SER A 252 11.38 -0.94 -0.94
C SER A 252 12.02 0.16 -1.81
N VAL A 253 11.44 1.36 -1.86
CA VAL A 253 12.09 2.54 -2.43
C VAL A 253 13.20 3.03 -1.49
N ARG A 254 12.86 3.28 -0.21
CA ARG A 254 13.78 3.86 0.78
C ARG A 254 15.02 3.01 1.02
N ASN A 255 14.87 1.69 1.04
CA ASN A 255 16.00 0.76 1.23
C ASN A 255 16.82 0.50 -0.06
N GLY A 256 16.43 1.08 -1.18
CA GLY A 256 17.13 0.94 -2.46
C GLY A 256 16.69 -0.23 -3.34
N THR A 257 15.82 -1.13 -2.86
CA THR A 257 15.38 -2.33 -3.61
C THR A 257 14.75 -1.97 -4.96
N LEU A 258 13.92 -0.93 -5.03
CA LEU A 258 13.23 -0.52 -6.26
C LEU A 258 14.00 0.48 -7.11
N ILE A 259 15.08 1.07 -6.61
CA ILE A 259 15.83 2.11 -7.33
C ILE A 259 16.31 1.64 -8.71
N PRO A 260 16.87 0.43 -8.89
CA PRO A 260 17.26 -0.05 -10.23
C PRO A 260 16.08 -0.14 -11.20
N ALA A 261 14.92 -0.63 -10.73
CA ALA A 261 13.73 -0.75 -11.56
C ALA A 261 13.16 0.61 -11.95
N VAL A 262 13.15 1.58 -11.03
CA VAL A 262 12.73 2.96 -11.32
C VAL A 262 13.66 3.59 -12.36
N ASN A 263 14.98 3.49 -12.17
CA ASN A 263 15.96 4.04 -13.12
C ASN A 263 15.85 3.40 -14.51
N LYS A 264 15.59 2.08 -14.58
CA LYS A 264 15.39 1.36 -15.85
C LYS A 264 14.07 1.77 -16.53
N ASN A 265 13.01 1.97 -15.77
CA ASN A 265 11.69 2.31 -16.32
C ASN A 265 11.56 3.79 -16.68
N GLY A 266 12.27 4.68 -15.98
CA GLY A 266 12.19 6.13 -16.17
C GLY A 266 11.00 6.81 -15.49
N SER A 267 10.22 6.09 -14.69
CA SER A 267 9.06 6.64 -13.97
C SER A 267 8.94 6.03 -12.57
N PHE A 268 8.95 6.88 -11.56
CA PHE A 268 8.77 6.47 -10.16
C PHE A 268 7.37 5.87 -9.95
N PHE A 269 6.31 6.62 -10.30
CA PHE A 269 4.94 6.21 -10.04
C PHE A 269 4.55 4.97 -10.84
N THR A 270 5.06 4.79 -12.07
CA THR A 270 4.79 3.57 -12.85
C THR A 270 5.31 2.33 -12.12
N VAL A 271 6.54 2.38 -11.60
CA VAL A 271 7.13 1.26 -10.86
C VAL A 271 6.48 1.06 -9.50
N ALA A 272 6.21 2.14 -8.77
CA ALA A 272 5.52 2.07 -7.47
C ALA A 272 4.16 1.39 -7.60
N ASN A 273 3.36 1.82 -8.58
CA ASN A 273 2.02 1.29 -8.83
C ASN A 273 2.03 -0.19 -9.24
N LYS A 274 2.88 -0.54 -10.22
CA LYS A 274 3.04 -1.94 -10.66
C LYS A 274 3.54 -2.83 -9.52
N PHE A 275 4.49 -2.34 -8.73
CA PHE A 275 5.00 -3.10 -7.59
C PHE A 275 3.91 -3.34 -6.55
N THR A 276 3.14 -2.32 -6.16
CA THR A 276 2.03 -2.46 -5.23
C THR A 276 0.98 -3.45 -5.72
N ALA A 277 0.57 -3.37 -6.99
CA ALA A 277 -0.37 -4.31 -7.60
C ALA A 277 0.19 -5.74 -7.61
N GLY A 278 1.46 -5.91 -7.97
CA GLY A 278 2.14 -7.19 -7.99
C GLY A 278 2.25 -7.86 -6.63
N VAL A 279 2.65 -7.11 -5.61
CA VAL A 279 2.72 -7.57 -4.22
C VAL A 279 1.34 -8.00 -3.72
N LEU A 280 0.29 -7.23 -4.03
CA LEU A 280 -1.09 -7.58 -3.65
C LEU A 280 -1.54 -8.90 -4.30
N ILE A 281 -1.25 -9.10 -5.59
CA ILE A 281 -1.58 -10.34 -6.31
C ILE A 281 -0.80 -11.52 -5.73
N GLU A 282 0.49 -11.34 -5.41
CA GLU A 282 1.31 -12.39 -4.83
C GLU A 282 0.94 -12.71 -3.38
N PHE A 283 0.49 -11.70 -2.61
CA PHE A 283 -0.15 -11.93 -1.32
C PHE A 283 -1.39 -12.78 -1.47
N HIS A 284 -2.32 -12.41 -2.35
CA HIS A 284 -3.54 -13.18 -2.56
C HIS A 284 -3.22 -14.62 -2.97
N LYS A 285 -2.29 -14.82 -3.90
CA LYS A 285 -1.84 -16.16 -4.29
C LYS A 285 -1.29 -16.95 -3.10
N HIS A 286 -0.42 -16.35 -2.30
CA HIS A 286 0.15 -17.00 -1.11
C HIS A 286 -0.95 -17.39 -0.13
N TRP A 287 -1.84 -16.43 0.19
CA TRP A 287 -2.96 -16.59 1.11
C TRP A 287 -3.86 -17.77 0.73
N VAL A 288 -4.32 -17.80 -0.52
CA VAL A 288 -5.19 -18.87 -1.03
C VAL A 288 -4.45 -20.21 -1.05
N THR A 289 -3.22 -20.24 -1.56
CA THR A 289 -2.45 -21.50 -1.70
C THR A 289 -2.14 -22.14 -0.34
N LYS A 290 -1.97 -21.33 0.70
CA LYS A 290 -1.65 -21.79 2.05
C LYS A 290 -2.88 -22.02 2.92
N GLY A 291 -4.08 -21.71 2.43
CA GLY A 291 -5.30 -21.78 3.22
C GLY A 291 -5.27 -20.85 4.43
N CYS A 292 -4.60 -19.69 4.30
CA CYS A 292 -4.44 -18.73 5.39
C CYS A 292 -5.80 -18.21 5.86
N SER A 293 -5.86 -17.82 7.14
CA SER A 293 -7.04 -17.20 7.72
C SER A 293 -6.66 -16.10 8.70
N VAL A 294 -7.54 -15.12 8.83
CA VAL A 294 -7.43 -14.09 9.87
C VAL A 294 -7.54 -14.72 11.26
N THR A 295 -8.49 -15.64 11.45
CA THR A 295 -8.74 -16.33 12.71
C THR A 295 -7.58 -17.21 13.15
N GLY A 296 -6.83 -17.76 12.19
CA GLY A 296 -5.58 -18.48 12.41
C GLY A 296 -4.37 -17.58 12.71
N GLY A 297 -4.52 -16.25 12.62
CA GLY A 297 -3.43 -15.30 12.87
C GLY A 297 -2.42 -15.18 11.71
N ASP A 298 -2.78 -15.63 10.50
CA ASP A 298 -1.85 -15.76 9.37
C ASP A 298 -1.57 -14.45 8.63
N PHE A 299 -2.31 -13.36 8.93
CA PHE A 299 -2.19 -12.10 8.20
C PHE A 299 -0.77 -11.54 8.20
N GLN A 300 -0.12 -11.52 9.37
CA GLN A 300 1.22 -10.98 9.45
C GLN A 300 2.26 -11.87 8.78
N SER A 301 2.21 -13.18 9.01
CA SER A 301 3.16 -14.12 8.43
C SER A 301 3.06 -14.14 6.89
N ALA A 302 1.85 -13.97 6.34
CA ALA A 302 1.64 -13.82 4.91
C ALA A 302 2.26 -12.52 4.36
N ILE A 303 2.10 -11.38 5.05
CA ILE A 303 2.77 -10.12 4.68
C ILE A 303 4.29 -10.26 4.71
N GLU A 304 4.84 -10.89 5.74
CA GLU A 304 6.28 -11.13 5.88
C GLU A 304 6.82 -12.03 4.76
N ALA A 305 6.10 -13.10 4.42
CA ALA A 305 6.47 -14.01 3.35
C ALA A 305 6.55 -13.30 1.99
N VAL A 306 5.55 -12.47 1.69
CA VAL A 306 5.52 -11.70 0.42
C VAL A 306 6.57 -10.58 0.44
N SER A 307 6.79 -9.92 1.58
CA SER A 307 7.84 -8.91 1.76
C SER A 307 9.23 -9.47 1.51
N ALA A 308 9.53 -10.66 2.03
CA ALA A 308 10.79 -11.35 1.79
C ALA A 308 11.00 -11.63 0.29
N ARG A 309 9.93 -12.06 -0.41
CA ARG A 309 9.99 -12.31 -1.86
C ARG A 309 10.08 -11.01 -2.67
N ALA A 310 9.38 -9.96 -2.27
CA ALA A 310 9.44 -8.66 -2.94
C ALA A 310 10.83 -8.02 -2.81
N THR A 311 11.53 -8.30 -1.70
CA THR A 311 12.91 -7.87 -1.46
C THR A 311 13.90 -8.65 -2.33
N SER A 312 13.75 -9.96 -2.45
CA SER A 312 14.67 -10.81 -3.21
C SER A 312 14.44 -10.77 -4.72
N SER A 313 13.19 -10.54 -5.16
CA SER A 313 12.78 -10.60 -6.56
C SER A 313 11.78 -9.48 -6.90
N PRO A 314 12.18 -8.20 -6.84
CA PRO A 314 11.28 -7.07 -7.14
C PRO A 314 10.71 -7.11 -8.57
N ASP A 315 11.51 -7.54 -9.56
CA ASP A 315 11.06 -7.70 -10.96
C ASP A 315 9.94 -8.74 -11.12
N ALA A 316 9.90 -9.75 -10.23
CA ALA A 316 8.82 -10.72 -10.22
C ALA A 316 7.50 -10.08 -9.74
N MET A 317 7.55 -9.11 -8.82
CA MET A 317 6.36 -8.35 -8.42
C MET A 317 5.86 -7.50 -9.58
N LEU A 318 6.76 -6.80 -10.28
CA LEU A 318 6.40 -6.01 -11.46
C LEU A 318 5.71 -6.86 -12.53
N SER A 319 6.26 -8.05 -12.82
CA SER A 319 5.66 -9.01 -13.75
C SER A 319 4.30 -9.54 -13.25
N ALA A 320 4.15 -9.79 -11.95
CA ALA A 320 2.91 -10.31 -11.37
C ALA A 320 1.72 -9.34 -11.54
N SER A 321 1.97 -8.02 -11.59
CA SER A 321 0.92 -7.01 -11.83
C SER A 321 0.19 -7.19 -13.16
N GLU A 322 0.84 -7.79 -14.15
CA GLU A 322 0.32 -8.04 -15.49
C GLU A 322 -0.25 -9.46 -15.64
N GLY A 323 -0.06 -10.32 -14.62
CA GLY A 323 -0.48 -11.72 -14.62
C GLY A 323 -1.95 -11.93 -14.25
N ARG A 324 -2.46 -13.15 -14.45
CA ARG A 324 -3.81 -13.50 -13.97
C ARG A 324 -3.80 -13.69 -12.46
N VAL A 325 -4.89 -13.29 -11.81
CA VAL A 325 -5.12 -13.60 -10.39
C VAL A 325 -5.25 -15.11 -10.24
N TYR A 326 -4.53 -15.68 -9.28
CA TYR A 326 -4.67 -17.09 -8.94
C TYR A 326 -6.08 -17.35 -8.41
N GLN A 327 -6.74 -18.35 -8.98
CA GLN A 327 -7.99 -18.89 -8.46
C GLN A 327 -7.72 -20.37 -8.15
N PRO A 328 -8.21 -20.89 -7.00
CA PRO A 328 -8.10 -22.30 -6.73
C PRO A 328 -8.83 -23.09 -7.83
N PRO A 329 -8.39 -24.30 -8.16
CA PRO A 329 -9.13 -25.18 -9.05
C PRO A 329 -10.57 -25.29 -8.57
N ARG A 330 -11.55 -25.22 -9.47
CA ARG A 330 -12.92 -25.57 -9.11
C ARG A 330 -12.89 -27.00 -8.61
N GLU A 331 -13.44 -27.25 -7.42
CA GLU A 331 -13.75 -28.60 -6.99
C GLU A 331 -14.65 -29.20 -8.07
N THR A 332 -14.08 -30.04 -8.91
CA THR A 332 -14.87 -30.93 -9.76
C THR A 332 -15.64 -31.79 -8.78
N GLY A 333 -16.96 -31.61 -8.75
CA GLY A 333 -17.84 -32.37 -7.89
C GLY A 333 -17.46 -33.85 -7.94
N VAL A 334 -17.45 -34.45 -6.76
CA VAL A 334 -17.46 -35.90 -6.58
C VAL A 334 -18.43 -36.47 -7.61
N ASP A 335 -17.92 -37.35 -8.47
CA ASP A 335 -18.71 -38.15 -9.40
C ASP A 335 -19.59 -39.07 -8.55
N GLU A 336 -20.76 -38.57 -8.14
CA GLU A 336 -21.77 -39.35 -7.47
C GLU A 336 -22.32 -40.38 -8.45
N GLY A 337 -21.82 -41.60 -8.33
CA GLY A 337 -22.59 -42.79 -8.66
C GLY A 337 -22.20 -43.49 -9.95
N GLN A 338 -21.25 -44.41 -9.82
CA GLN A 338 -21.42 -45.71 -10.45
C GLN A 338 -22.78 -46.29 -10.04
N GLY A 339 -23.54 -46.75 -11.02
CA GLY A 339 -24.47 -47.88 -10.85
C GLY A 339 -25.93 -47.57 -11.09
N PHE A 340 -26.39 -47.81 -12.32
CA PHE A 340 -27.50 -48.74 -12.54
C PHE A 340 -27.16 -49.63 -13.74
N ALA A 341 -27.19 -50.92 -13.50
CA ALA A 341 -26.99 -52.01 -14.45
C ALA A 341 -28.28 -52.31 -15.23
N GLU A 342 -28.12 -53.01 -16.37
CA GLU A 342 -29.14 -53.79 -17.12
C GLU A 342 -30.31 -52.95 -17.70
N PHE A 343 -30.53 -52.87 -19.02
CA PHE A 343 -30.81 -53.93 -20.00
C PHE A 343 -30.58 -53.46 -21.44
#